data_AF-A0A967WFU5-F1
#
_entry.id   AF-A0A967WFU5-F1
#
_cell.length_a   1.000
_cell.length_b   1.000
_cell.length_c   1.000
_cell.angle_alpha   90.00
_cell.angle_beta   90.00
_cell.angle_gamma   90.00
#
_symmetry.space_group_name_H-M   'P 1'
#
loop_
_entity.id
_entity.type
_entity.pdbx_description
1 polymer ?
#
loop_
_entity_poly.entity_id
_entity_poly.type
_entity_poly.pdbx_seq_one_letter_code
_entity_poly.pdbx_strand_id
1 'polypeptide(L)'
;MLSSVELEARSLAAYGSIVGEEVIEEIRQAADPLRGARVVHINATAFGGGVAEMLVTLVPLMRDVGLDAEWQVIEGEDEFFNVTKACHNGLQGMDIPFTEEMQTIWQRYNRMNADRFEGDYDFVVIHDPQPAGMLHYHGRGGGKHWAWRCH
;
A
#
# COMPACT_ATOMS: atom_id res chain seq x y z
N MET A 1 -0.97 -8.61 13.90
CA MET A 1 -0.51 -8.67 12.50
C MET A 1 -1.64 -8.31 11.54
N LEU A 2 -1.36 -7.44 10.56
CA LEU A 2 -2.26 -7.18 9.44
C LEU A 2 -2.38 -8.42 8.54
N SER A 3 -3.42 -8.43 7.69
CA SER A 3 -3.65 -9.55 6.77
C SER A 3 -2.77 -9.41 5.54
N SER A 4 -1.88 -10.39 5.30
CA SER A 4 -1.09 -10.48 4.07
C SER A 4 -1.90 -11.05 2.92
N VAL A 5 -1.63 -10.58 1.71
CA VAL A 5 -2.27 -11.08 0.48
C VAL A 5 -1.34 -12.04 -0.24
N GLU A 6 -1.81 -13.26 -0.48
CA GLU A 6 -1.11 -14.25 -1.29
C GLU A 6 -1.19 -13.89 -2.78
N LEU A 7 -0.05 -13.99 -3.47
CA LEU A 7 0.09 -13.52 -4.85
C LEU A 7 0.81 -14.55 -5.70
N GLU A 8 0.28 -14.78 -6.90
CA GLU A 8 0.95 -15.61 -7.90
C GLU A 8 2.22 -14.94 -8.43
N ALA A 9 3.24 -15.74 -8.70
CA ALA A 9 4.47 -15.25 -9.30
C ALA A 9 4.20 -14.70 -10.70
N ARG A 10 4.84 -13.57 -11.03
CA ARG A 10 4.84 -12.99 -12.38
C ARG A 10 6.28 -12.67 -12.75
N SER A 11 6.59 -12.76 -14.04
CA SER A 11 7.91 -12.41 -14.53
C SER A 11 7.85 -11.18 -15.42
N LEU A 12 8.81 -10.26 -15.22
CA LEU A 12 8.98 -9.08 -16.05
C LEU A 12 9.28 -9.46 -17.50
N ALA A 13 9.97 -10.59 -17.71
CA ALA A 13 10.27 -11.11 -19.05
C ALA A 13 9.01 -11.38 -19.90
N ALA A 14 7.86 -11.67 -19.28
CA ALA A 14 6.60 -11.87 -19.99
C ALA A 14 6.12 -10.61 -20.74
N TYR A 15 6.66 -9.43 -20.39
CA TYR A 15 6.31 -8.14 -20.98
C TYR A 15 7.31 -7.69 -22.06
N GLY A 16 8.39 -8.45 -22.33
CA GLY A 16 9.41 -8.07 -23.30
C GLY A 16 8.88 -7.87 -24.72
N SER A 17 7.86 -8.63 -25.14
CA SER A 17 7.22 -8.44 -26.46
C SER A 17 6.37 -7.17 -26.58
N ILE A 18 6.06 -6.52 -25.46
CA ILE A 18 5.23 -5.32 -25.41
C ILE A 18 6.12 -4.07 -25.36
N VAL A 19 7.11 -4.05 -24.47
CA VAL A 19 7.96 -2.87 -24.20
C VAL A 19 9.38 -2.98 -24.77
N GLY A 20 9.78 -4.16 -25.25
CA GLY A 20 11.14 -4.44 -25.71
C GLY A 20 12.09 -4.85 -24.59
N GLU A 21 13.07 -5.70 -24.90
CA GLU A 21 14.05 -6.22 -23.94
C GLU A 21 14.92 -5.12 -23.30
N GLU A 22 15.16 -4.01 -24.00
CA GLU A 22 15.91 -2.86 -23.49
C GLU A 22 15.24 -2.26 -22.24
N VAL A 23 13.92 -2.05 -22.28
CA VAL A 23 13.16 -1.54 -21.13
C VAL A 23 13.16 -2.52 -19.97
N ILE A 24 13.08 -3.83 -20.26
CA ILE A 24 13.16 -4.87 -19.22
C ILE A 24 14.50 -4.81 -18.49
N GLU A 25 15.59 -4.64 -19.25
CA GLU A 25 16.93 -4.55 -18.70
C GLU A 25 17.15 -3.24 -17.91
N GLU A 26 16.63 -2.10 -18.39
CA GLU A 26 16.65 -0.84 -17.64
C GLU A 26 15.97 -0.98 -16.27
N ILE A 27 14.81 -1.64 -16.21
CA ILE A 27 14.10 -1.87 -14.95
C ILE A 27 14.95 -2.74 -14.00
N ARG A 28 15.59 -3.80 -14.51
CA ARG A 28 16.47 -4.66 -13.71
C ARG A 28 17.68 -3.91 -13.17
N GLN A 29 18.31 -3.08 -14.00
CA GLN A 29 19.44 -2.24 -13.60
C GLN A 29 19.05 -1.22 -12.53
N ALA A 30 17.87 -0.60 -12.66
CA ALA A 30 17.35 0.32 -11.65
C ALA A 30 17.02 -0.37 -10.31
N ALA A 31 16.61 -1.64 -10.35
CA ALA A 31 16.30 -2.43 -9.15
C ALA A 31 17.54 -3.00 -8.46
N ASP A 32 18.66 -3.18 -9.17
CA ASP A 32 19.91 -3.76 -8.66
C ASP A 32 20.39 -3.17 -7.32
N PRO A 33 20.48 -1.83 -7.13
CA PRO A 33 20.90 -1.24 -5.86
C PRO A 33 19.90 -1.46 -4.70
N LEU A 34 18.67 -1.90 -5.01
CA LEU A 34 17.61 -2.17 -4.05
C LEU A 34 17.38 -3.68 -3.84
N ARG A 35 18.22 -4.55 -4.41
CA ARG A 35 18.05 -6.00 -4.28
C ARG A 35 18.03 -6.41 -2.79
N GLY A 36 17.01 -7.18 -2.43
CA GLY A 36 16.76 -7.64 -1.06
C GLY A 36 16.12 -6.59 -0.14
N ALA A 37 15.83 -5.37 -0.61
CA ALA A 37 15.11 -4.39 0.19
C ALA A 37 13.70 -4.88 0.50
N ARG A 38 13.29 -4.71 1.76
CA ARG A 38 11.98 -5.13 2.25
C ARG A 38 10.96 -4.02 2.01
N VAL A 39 9.98 -4.27 1.15
CA VAL A 39 8.95 -3.30 0.76
C VAL A 39 7.58 -3.82 1.13
N VAL A 40 6.76 -3.04 1.82
CA VAL A 40 5.36 -3.40 2.07
C VAL A 40 4.42 -2.35 1.51
N HIS A 41 3.43 -2.81 0.78
CA HIS A 41 2.29 -2.01 0.33
C HIS A 41 1.12 -2.24 1.29
N ILE A 42 0.49 -1.17 1.76
CA ILE A 42 -0.66 -1.22 2.67
C ILE A 42 -1.82 -0.43 2.06
N ASN A 43 -2.98 -1.07 1.90
CA ASN A 43 -4.21 -0.43 1.41
C ASN A 43 -5.46 -0.96 2.16
N ALA A 44 -6.64 -0.52 1.73
CA ALA A 44 -7.92 -0.82 2.37
C ALA A 44 -8.56 -2.18 1.99
N THR A 45 -8.23 -2.75 0.84
CA THR A 45 -8.88 -3.99 0.36
C THR A 45 -8.02 -4.77 -0.62
N ALA A 46 -8.08 -6.11 -0.52
CA ALA A 46 -7.47 -7.03 -1.47
C ALA A 46 -8.35 -7.29 -2.71
N PHE A 47 -9.61 -6.86 -2.66
CA PHE A 47 -10.61 -7.12 -3.69
C PHE A 47 -11.32 -5.84 -4.09
N GLY A 48 -11.47 -5.65 -5.40
CA GLY A 48 -12.17 -4.51 -5.98
C GLY A 48 -11.37 -3.21 -5.97
N GLY A 49 -11.57 -2.40 -7.01
CA GLY A 49 -10.88 -1.12 -7.20
C GLY A 49 -9.52 -1.23 -7.89
N GLY A 50 -9.09 -0.13 -8.52
CA GLY A 50 -7.88 -0.09 -9.34
C GLY A 50 -6.58 -0.33 -8.55
N VAL A 51 -6.55 0.03 -7.27
CA VAL A 51 -5.37 -0.20 -6.43
C VAL A 51 -5.11 -1.70 -6.22
N ALA A 52 -6.15 -2.47 -5.89
CA ALA A 52 -6.02 -3.92 -5.71
C ALA A 52 -5.62 -4.60 -7.03
N GLU A 53 -6.26 -4.22 -8.15
CA GLU A 53 -5.93 -4.75 -9.48
C GLU A 53 -4.46 -4.46 -9.88
N MET A 54 -3.97 -3.26 -9.57
CA MET A 54 -2.57 -2.90 -9.79
C MET A 54 -1.62 -3.72 -8.90
N LEU A 55 -1.89 -3.84 -7.61
CA LEU A 55 -0.99 -4.50 -6.66
C LEU A 55 -0.86 -6.02 -6.90
N VAL A 56 -1.91 -6.67 -7.42
CA VAL A 56 -1.86 -8.07 -7.87
C VAL A 56 -0.80 -8.31 -8.95
N THR A 57 -0.42 -7.28 -9.71
CA THR A 57 0.62 -7.35 -10.74
C THR A 57 1.93 -6.71 -10.31
N LEU A 58 1.88 -5.55 -9.65
CA LEU A 58 3.06 -4.78 -9.28
C LEU A 58 3.93 -5.51 -8.26
N VAL A 59 3.33 -6.06 -7.19
CA VAL A 59 4.10 -6.69 -6.12
C VAL A 59 4.86 -7.94 -6.62
N PRO A 60 4.27 -8.85 -7.42
CA PRO A 60 5.03 -9.95 -8.00
C PRO A 60 6.15 -9.52 -8.94
N LEU A 61 5.96 -8.43 -9.70
CA LEU A 61 7.03 -7.89 -10.56
C LEU A 61 8.17 -7.27 -9.76
N MET A 62 7.88 -6.64 -8.61
CA MET A 62 8.91 -6.19 -7.67
C MET A 62 9.72 -7.39 -7.14
N ARG A 63 9.05 -8.51 -6.84
CA ARG A 63 9.73 -9.76 -6.44
C ARG A 63 10.62 -10.31 -7.56
N ASP A 64 10.16 -10.31 -8.81
CA ASP A 64 10.93 -10.81 -9.97
C ASP A 64 12.25 -10.04 -10.18
N VAL A 65 12.29 -8.74 -9.87
CA VAL A 65 13.52 -7.94 -9.95
C VAL A 65 14.39 -8.00 -8.69
N GLY A 66 13.99 -8.80 -7.70
CA GLY A 66 14.79 -9.14 -6.52
C GLY A 66 14.49 -8.33 -5.26
N LEU A 67 13.35 -7.64 -5.18
CA LEU A 67 12.87 -7.00 -3.95
C LEU A 67 12.12 -8.01 -3.06
N ASP A 68 12.21 -7.87 -1.75
CA ASP A 68 11.37 -8.61 -0.80
C ASP A 68 10.07 -7.82 -0.57
N ALA A 69 9.16 -7.91 -1.55
CA ALA A 69 7.94 -7.11 -1.59
C ALA A 69 6.73 -7.87 -1.05
N GLU A 70 5.92 -7.22 -0.21
CA GLU A 70 4.70 -7.75 0.38
C GLU A 70 3.52 -6.78 0.19
N TRP A 71 2.31 -7.33 0.27
CA TRP A 71 1.08 -6.56 0.30
C TRP A 71 0.26 -6.98 1.51
N GLN A 72 -0.09 -6.00 2.34
CA GLN A 72 -0.95 -6.17 3.50
C GLN A 72 -2.18 -5.27 3.38
N VAL A 73 -3.27 -5.68 4.02
CA VAL A 73 -4.53 -4.93 4.07
C VAL A 73 -4.87 -4.55 5.50
N ILE A 74 -5.35 -3.32 5.68
CA ILE A 74 -5.89 -2.86 6.96
C ILE A 74 -7.21 -3.54 7.28
N GLU A 75 -7.52 -3.59 8.56
CA GLU A 75 -8.82 -3.99 9.08
C GLU A 75 -9.71 -2.79 9.37
N GLY A 76 -11.00 -2.94 9.09
CA GLY A 76 -12.01 -1.92 9.32
C GLY A 76 -13.40 -2.53 9.33
N GLU A 77 -14.32 -1.87 10.03
CA GLU A 77 -15.75 -2.18 9.96
C GLU A 77 -16.48 -1.14 9.08
N ASP A 78 -17.78 -1.36 8.84
CA ASP A 78 -18.60 -0.50 7.98
C ASP A 78 -18.54 0.98 8.38
N GLU A 79 -18.51 1.29 9.68
CA GLU A 79 -18.36 2.66 10.17
C GLU A 79 -17.09 3.33 9.64
N PHE A 80 -15.96 2.60 9.58
CA PHE A 80 -14.70 3.10 9.08
C PHE A 80 -14.72 3.27 7.56
N PHE A 81 -15.28 2.30 6.85
CA PHE A 81 -15.38 2.39 5.39
C PHE A 81 -16.36 3.49 4.94
N ASN A 82 -17.41 3.76 5.71
CA ASN A 82 -18.29 4.91 5.48
C ASN A 82 -17.56 6.25 5.70
N VAL A 83 -16.78 6.36 6.79
CA VAL A 83 -15.96 7.54 7.10
C VAL A 83 -14.90 7.78 6.03
N THR A 84 -14.19 6.74 5.62
CA THR A 84 -13.14 6.87 4.60
C THR A 84 -13.70 7.17 3.21
N LYS A 85 -14.90 6.67 2.88
CA LYS A 85 -15.62 7.08 1.67
C LYS A 85 -16.01 8.55 1.71
N ALA A 86 -16.48 9.06 2.85
CA ALA A 86 -16.75 10.49 3.04
C ALA A 86 -15.46 11.33 2.87
N CYS A 87 -14.34 10.86 3.44
CA CYS A 87 -13.03 11.49 3.27
C CYS A 87 -12.59 11.53 1.80
N HIS A 88 -12.66 10.40 1.09
CA HIS A 88 -12.35 10.31 -0.34
C HIS A 88 -13.19 11.30 -1.18
N ASN A 89 -14.50 11.30 -0.96
CA ASN A 89 -15.42 12.18 -1.67
C ASN A 89 -15.17 13.66 -1.38
N GLY A 90 -14.85 13.99 -0.12
CA GLY A 90 -14.48 15.35 0.29
C GLY A 90 -13.17 15.82 -0.35
N LEU A 91 -12.15 14.96 -0.36
CA LEU A 91 -10.86 15.24 -1.00
C LEU A 91 -10.99 15.42 -2.53
N GLN A 92 -11.98 14.79 -3.16
CA GLN A 92 -12.30 14.96 -4.57
C GLN A 92 -13.23 16.16 -4.86
N GLY A 93 -13.52 17.00 -3.87
CA GLY A 93 -14.18 18.28 -4.05
C GLY A 93 -15.67 18.32 -3.71
N MET A 94 -16.24 17.24 -3.14
CA MET A 94 -17.58 17.35 -2.54
C MET A 94 -17.52 18.13 -1.23
N ASP A 95 -18.51 19.00 -1.00
CA ASP A 95 -18.63 19.74 0.26
C ASP A 95 -19.17 18.83 1.37
N ILE A 96 -18.26 18.05 1.96
CA ILE A 96 -18.54 17.11 3.04
C ILE A 96 -17.78 17.57 4.29
N PRO A 97 -18.46 18.06 5.33
CA PRO A 97 -17.80 18.42 6.58
C PRO A 97 -17.29 17.14 7.27
N PHE A 98 -15.98 17.06 7.49
CA PHE A 98 -15.36 15.94 8.19
C PHE A 98 -15.51 16.12 9.71
N THR A 99 -16.61 15.60 10.26
CA THR A 99 -17.03 15.84 11.64
C THR A 99 -16.04 15.28 12.67
N GLU A 100 -16.14 15.74 13.92
CA GLU A 100 -15.31 15.22 15.03
C GLU A 100 -15.53 13.71 15.26
N GLU A 101 -16.75 13.22 15.04
CA GLU A 101 -17.05 11.78 15.11
C GLU A 101 -16.33 11.00 14.01
N MET A 102 -16.38 11.50 12.76
CA MET A 102 -15.64 10.88 11.64
C MET A 102 -14.14 10.86 11.90
N GLN A 103 -13.59 11.96 12.42
CA GLN A 103 -12.18 12.05 12.81
C GLN A 103 -11.86 11.01 13.88
N THR A 104 -12.69 10.89 14.92
CA THR A 104 -12.49 9.93 16.01
C THR A 104 -12.48 8.49 15.51
N ILE A 105 -13.42 8.12 14.62
CA ILE A 105 -13.49 6.80 14.00
C ILE A 105 -12.22 6.56 13.16
N TRP A 106 -11.86 7.48 12.27
CA TRP A 106 -10.68 7.34 11.41
C TRP A 106 -9.40 7.17 12.23
N GLN A 107 -9.23 7.96 13.30
CA GLN A 107 -8.08 7.88 14.20
C GLN A 107 -8.03 6.55 14.97
N ARG A 108 -9.18 6.06 15.46
CA ARG A 108 -9.28 4.78 16.18
C ARG A 108 -8.79 3.62 15.31
N TYR A 109 -9.26 3.53 14.07
CA TYR A 109 -8.86 2.45 13.16
C TYR A 109 -7.42 2.59 12.68
N ASN A 110 -6.93 3.80 12.42
CA ASN A 110 -5.52 3.99 12.04
C ASN A 110 -4.58 3.61 13.19
N ARG A 111 -4.95 3.92 14.45
CA ARG A 111 -4.20 3.45 15.62
C ARG A 111 -4.22 1.93 15.74
N MET A 112 -5.41 1.32 15.66
CA MET A 112 -5.55 -0.14 15.73
C MET A 112 -4.72 -0.86 14.67
N ASN A 113 -4.74 -0.37 13.42
CA ASN A 113 -3.96 -0.95 12.33
C ASN A 113 -2.45 -0.73 12.51
N ALA A 114 -2.05 0.44 13.00
CA ALA A 114 -0.65 0.72 13.33
C ALA A 114 -0.10 -0.19 14.44
N ASP A 115 -0.91 -0.50 15.45
CA ASP A 115 -0.55 -1.42 16.54
C ASP A 115 -0.45 -2.87 16.05
N ARG A 116 -1.18 -3.23 14.99
CA ARG A 116 -1.16 -4.56 14.36
C ARG A 116 -0.13 -4.68 13.24
N PHE A 117 0.45 -3.58 12.78
CA PHE A 117 1.47 -3.58 11.76
C PHE A 117 2.79 -4.03 12.38
N GLU A 118 3.23 -5.23 11.98
CA GLU A 118 4.41 -5.91 12.50
C GLU A 118 5.39 -6.16 11.35
N GLY A 119 6.69 -6.19 11.66
CA GLY A 119 7.76 -6.43 10.69
C GLY A 119 8.71 -5.24 10.54
N ASP A 120 9.92 -5.53 10.07
CA ASP A 120 10.95 -4.52 9.79
C ASP A 120 11.05 -4.33 8.27
N TYR A 121 10.67 -3.16 7.77
CA TYR A 121 10.66 -2.86 6.34
C TYR A 121 11.61 -1.71 6.03
N ASP A 122 12.31 -1.77 4.90
CA ASP A 122 13.08 -0.61 4.44
C ASP A 122 12.14 0.45 3.88
N PHE A 123 11.05 0.02 3.22
CA PHE A 123 10.06 0.90 2.60
C PHE A 123 8.62 0.47 2.93
N VAL A 124 7.80 1.43 3.36
CA VAL A 124 6.37 1.27 3.60
C VAL A 124 5.60 2.21 2.68
N VAL A 125 4.74 1.65 1.82
CA VAL A 125 3.92 2.40 0.87
C VAL A 125 2.46 2.34 1.32
N ILE A 126 1.94 3.48 1.75
CA ILE A 126 0.55 3.63 2.17
C ILE A 126 -0.29 4.13 1.00
N HIS A 127 -1.29 3.37 0.59
CA HIS A 127 -2.17 3.72 -0.52
C HIS A 127 -3.46 4.39 0.00
N ASP A 128 -3.78 5.55 -0.57
CA ASP A 128 -5.00 6.31 -0.33
C ASP A 128 -5.20 6.82 1.12
N PRO A 129 -6.29 7.58 1.42
CA PRO A 129 -6.49 8.19 2.73
C PRO A 129 -6.83 7.23 3.87
N GLN A 130 -7.27 6.00 3.59
CA GLN A 130 -7.75 5.06 4.62
C GLN A 130 -6.67 4.73 5.65
N PRO A 131 -5.44 4.31 5.25
CA PRO A 131 -4.36 3.98 6.16
C PRO A 131 -3.37 5.15 6.38
N ALA A 132 -3.66 6.36 5.87
CA ALA A 132 -2.71 7.48 5.87
C ALA A 132 -2.26 7.91 7.28
N GLY A 133 -3.06 7.63 8.31
CA GLY A 133 -2.73 7.92 9.71
C GLY A 133 -1.78 6.92 10.36
N MET A 134 -1.50 5.77 9.73
CA MET A 134 -0.73 4.70 10.36
C MET A 134 0.68 5.15 10.79
N LEU A 135 1.40 5.93 9.97
CA LEU A 135 2.73 6.45 10.33
C LEU A 135 2.71 7.25 11.64
N HIS A 136 1.66 8.03 11.86
CA HIS A 136 1.53 8.85 13.07
C HIS A 136 1.42 7.98 14.33
N TYR A 137 0.68 6.88 14.28
CA TYR A 137 0.45 6.01 15.43
C TYR A 137 1.52 4.93 15.62
N HIS A 138 2.06 4.40 14.52
CA HIS A 138 3.15 3.42 14.56
C HIS A 138 4.47 4.06 15.01
N GLY A 139 4.68 5.33 14.63
CA GLY A 139 5.96 6.01 14.79
C GLY A 139 6.95 5.61 13.70
N ARG A 140 8.20 6.10 13.81
CA ARG A 140 9.27 5.80 12.84
C ARG A 140 10.08 4.53 13.18
N GLY A 141 9.54 3.64 14.01
CA GLY A 141 10.19 2.36 14.34
C GLY A 141 9.94 1.33 13.23
N GLY A 142 10.90 0.45 12.95
CA GLY A 142 10.77 -0.68 12.00
C GLY A 142 10.80 -0.33 10.50
N GLY A 143 10.14 0.75 10.09
CA GLY A 143 10.09 1.25 8.71
C GLY A 143 11.04 2.44 8.43
N LYS A 144 12.09 2.28 7.61
CA LYS A 144 13.06 3.38 7.36
C LYS A 144 12.49 4.51 6.50
N HIS A 145 11.68 4.17 5.50
CA HIS A 145 11.12 5.13 4.55
C HIS A 145 9.62 4.89 4.36
N TRP A 146 8.81 5.93 4.54
CA TRP A 146 7.36 5.88 4.33
C TRP A 146 6.98 6.76 3.15
N ALA A 147 6.20 6.20 2.23
CA ALA A 147 5.64 6.91 1.08
C ALA A 147 4.11 6.86 1.14
N TRP A 148 3.47 8.01 0.96
CA TRP A 148 2.02 8.07 0.77
C TRP A 148 1.71 8.16 -0.72
N ARG A 149 0.97 7.18 -1.23
CA ARG A 149 0.51 7.12 -2.61
C ARG A 149 -0.98 7.44 -2.67
N CYS A 150 -1.30 8.70 -2.97
CA CYS A 150 -2.66 9.12 -3.31
C CYS A 150 -2.98 8.70 -4.75
N HIS A 151 -4.15 8.08 -4.96
CA HIS A 151 -4.68 7.74 -6.28
C HIS A 151 -5.76 8.73 -6.72
#